data_AF-A0A8C7AHB4-F1
#
_entry.id   AF-A0A8C7AHB4-F1
#
_cell.length_a   1.000
_cell.length_b   1.000
_cell.length_c   1.000
_cell.angle_alpha   90.00
_cell.angle_beta   90.00
_cell.angle_gamma   90.00
#
_symmetry.space_group_name_H-M   'P 1'
#
loop_
_entity.id
_entity.type
_entity.pdbx_description
1 polymer ?
#
loop_
_entity_poly.entity_id
_entity_poly.type
_entity_poly.pdbx_seq_one_letter_code
_entity_poly.pdbx_strand_id
1 'polypeptide(L)'
;MEQLGIRCSDLLRRGDIMDFLKNENFDLVFIEAFDFCSFLVAEKLGKPFVAILPTQFGSMDHGLPIPVSYIPVFRSLLTDHMDFWGRVKNFLMLFDFSLKQWRLHSTYDNTIKEHFPEGSTPVLSHLLRKAELWFVNSDFALEFARPLLPNTVYVGGLMARPVKPVSQVTCFSLCTIPQTYSTWVALVSLSQIKR
;
A
#
# COMPACT_ATOMS: atom_id res chain seq x y z
N MET A 1 4.08 -10.99 -13.45
CA MET A 1 3.57 -9.60 -13.61
C MET A 1 2.42 -9.57 -14.62
N GLU A 2 2.50 -10.25 -15.79
CA GLU A 2 1.38 -10.36 -16.75
C GLU A 2 0.07 -10.93 -16.17
N GLN A 3 0.15 -11.76 -15.13
CA GLN A 3 -1.02 -12.34 -14.49
C GLN A 3 -1.97 -11.31 -13.87
N LEU A 4 -1.49 -10.13 -13.45
CA LEU A 4 -2.38 -9.16 -12.80
C LEU A 4 -3.37 -8.53 -13.80
N GLY A 5 -2.89 -8.12 -14.98
CA GLY A 5 -3.74 -7.58 -16.04
C GLY A 5 -4.83 -8.57 -16.49
N ILE A 6 -4.47 -9.85 -16.67
CA ILE A 6 -5.39 -10.91 -17.06
C ILE A 6 -6.43 -11.17 -15.97
N ARG A 7 -6.01 -11.31 -14.71
CA ARG A 7 -6.93 -11.49 -13.57
C ARG A 7 -7.90 -10.31 -13.43
N CYS A 8 -7.41 -9.10 -13.73
CA CYS A 8 -8.25 -7.92 -13.71
C CYS A 8 -9.29 -7.93 -14.84
N SER A 9 -8.90 -8.30 -16.06
CA SER A 9 -9.83 -8.49 -17.18
C SER A 9 -10.89 -9.53 -16.83
N ASP A 10 -10.50 -10.67 -16.26
CA ASP A 10 -11.45 -11.71 -15.81
C ASP A 10 -12.44 -11.21 -14.75
N LEU A 11 -12.01 -10.36 -13.82
CA LEU A 11 -12.88 -9.75 -12.82
C LEU A 11 -13.85 -8.75 -13.44
N LEU A 12 -13.36 -7.86 -14.31
CA LEU A 12 -14.19 -6.84 -14.97
C LEU A 12 -15.19 -7.45 -15.96
N ARG A 13 -14.87 -8.62 -16.53
CA ARG A 13 -15.75 -9.40 -17.41
C ARG A 13 -16.91 -10.08 -16.66
N ARG A 14 -16.77 -10.32 -15.36
CA ARG A 14 -17.82 -10.90 -14.50
C ARG A 14 -18.90 -9.87 -14.19
N GLY A 15 -19.86 -9.77 -15.12
CA GLY A 15 -21.01 -8.88 -15.00
C GLY A 15 -21.87 -9.17 -13.76
N ASP A 16 -21.97 -10.43 -13.33
CA ASP A 16 -22.67 -10.83 -12.10
C ASP A 16 -22.13 -10.09 -10.86
N ILE A 17 -20.82 -10.00 -10.71
CA ILE A 17 -20.17 -9.30 -9.59
C ILE A 17 -20.29 -7.78 -9.78
N MET A 18 -20.01 -7.27 -10.98
CA MET A 18 -20.03 -5.83 -11.24
C MET A 18 -21.44 -5.24 -11.10
N ASP A 19 -22.47 -5.97 -11.52
CA ASP A 19 -23.86 -5.54 -11.39
C ASP A 19 -24.36 -5.68 -9.96
N PHE A 20 -23.96 -6.74 -9.24
CA PHE A 20 -24.20 -6.84 -7.80
C PHE A 20 -23.62 -5.63 -7.05
N LEU A 21 -22.36 -5.29 -7.30
CA LEU A 21 -21.73 -4.12 -6.68
C LEU A 21 -22.46 -2.82 -7.03
N LYS A 22 -22.83 -2.60 -8.29
CA LYS A 22 -23.59 -1.39 -8.67
C LYS A 22 -24.93 -1.30 -7.94
N ASN A 23 -25.62 -2.43 -7.75
CA ASN A 23 -26.95 -2.47 -7.15
C ASN A 23 -26.96 -2.26 -5.63
N GLU A 24 -25.84 -2.53 -4.95
CA GLU A 24 -25.69 -2.29 -3.50
C GLU A 24 -25.69 -0.79 -3.12
N ASN A 25 -25.62 0.13 -4.08
CA ASN A 25 -25.76 1.58 -3.86
C ASN A 25 -24.83 2.17 -2.77
N PHE A 26 -23.56 1.75 -2.72
CA PHE A 26 -22.57 2.40 -1.84
C PHE A 26 -22.18 3.81 -2.32
N ASP A 27 -21.81 4.66 -1.36
CA ASP A 27 -21.37 6.04 -1.62
C ASP A 27 -19.85 6.17 -1.79
N LEU A 28 -19.08 5.24 -1.21
CA LEU A 28 -17.61 5.30 -1.15
C LEU A 28 -17.00 3.90 -1.23
N VAL A 29 -15.86 3.76 -1.92
CA VAL A 29 -15.14 2.50 -2.06
C VAL A 29 -13.78 2.58 -1.36
N PHE A 30 -13.46 1.61 -0.51
CA PHE A 30 -12.09 1.43 0.00
C PHE A 30 -11.34 0.47 -0.92
N ILE A 31 -10.20 0.91 -1.44
CA ILE A 31 -9.37 0.10 -2.35
C ILE A 31 -7.97 -0.09 -1.79
N GLU A 32 -7.39 -1.26 -2.00
CA GLU A 32 -5.97 -1.48 -1.75
C GLU A 32 -5.14 -0.94 -2.91
N ALA A 33 -4.21 -0.03 -2.61
CA ALA A 33 -3.34 0.65 -3.57
C ALA A 33 -2.06 -0.12 -3.89
N PHE A 34 -2.14 -1.44 -3.95
CA PHE A 34 -1.04 -2.32 -4.36
C PHE A 34 -1.21 -2.82 -5.80
N ASP A 35 -2.47 -3.06 -6.22
CA ASP A 35 -2.85 -3.50 -7.55
C ASP A 35 -3.65 -2.40 -8.26
N PHE A 36 -3.30 -2.08 -9.49
CA PHE A 36 -4.02 -1.13 -10.32
C PHE A 36 -5.45 -1.57 -10.66
N CYS A 37 -5.75 -2.88 -10.56
CA CYS A 37 -7.09 -3.38 -10.83
C CYS A 37 -8.14 -2.76 -9.90
N SER A 38 -7.81 -2.56 -8.63
CA SER A 38 -8.74 -1.95 -7.66
C SER A 38 -9.16 -0.54 -8.08
N PHE A 39 -8.24 0.23 -8.68
CA PHE A 39 -8.54 1.55 -9.23
C PHE A 39 -9.44 1.45 -10.47
N LEU A 40 -9.21 0.48 -11.35
CA LEU A 40 -10.05 0.25 -12.53
C LEU A 40 -11.47 -0.16 -12.14
N VAL A 41 -11.62 -1.00 -11.12
CA VAL A 41 -12.93 -1.39 -10.58
C VAL A 41 -13.66 -0.17 -10.03
N ALA A 42 -13.00 0.67 -9.23
CA ALA A 42 -13.59 1.90 -8.70
C ALA A 42 -14.00 2.88 -9.82
N GLU A 43 -13.15 3.06 -10.84
CA GLU A 43 -13.46 3.88 -12.01
C GLU A 43 -14.67 3.33 -12.78
N LYS A 44 -14.77 2.00 -12.94
CA LYS A 44 -15.89 1.34 -13.63
C LYS A 44 -17.21 1.46 -12.88
N LEU A 45 -17.15 1.52 -11.54
CA LEU A 45 -18.31 1.76 -10.68
C LEU A 45 -18.73 3.24 -10.66
N GLY A 46 -17.83 4.15 -11.03
CA GLY A 46 -18.11 5.60 -11.06
C GLY A 46 -18.32 6.21 -9.67
N LYS A 47 -17.69 5.62 -8.64
CA LYS A 47 -17.83 6.04 -7.23
C LYS A 47 -16.51 6.61 -6.71
N PRO A 48 -16.54 7.59 -5.79
CA PRO A 48 -15.34 8.08 -5.13
C PRO A 48 -14.70 6.95 -4.31
N PHE A 49 -13.37 7.00 -4.17
CA PHE A 49 -12.63 5.95 -3.46
C PHE A 49 -11.55 6.50 -2.55
N VAL A 50 -11.30 5.75 -1.47
CA VAL A 50 -10.19 5.92 -0.54
C VAL A 50 -9.17 4.83 -0.82
N ALA A 51 -7.93 5.24 -1.05
CA ALA A 51 -6.82 4.34 -1.36
C ALA A 51 -6.04 4.00 -0.09
N ILE A 52 -5.88 2.71 0.19
CA ILE A 52 -5.12 2.18 1.32
C ILE A 52 -3.80 1.62 0.79
N LEU A 53 -2.70 2.26 1.14
CA LEU A 53 -1.35 1.77 0.87
C LEU A 53 -0.93 0.85 2.04
N PRO A 54 -0.71 -0.46 1.81
CA PRO A 54 -0.45 -1.41 2.89
C PRO A 54 0.97 -1.28 3.49
N THR A 55 1.85 -0.52 2.83
CA THR A 55 3.25 -0.34 3.22
C THR A 55 3.63 1.13 3.26
N GLN A 56 4.92 1.37 3.49
CA GLN A 56 5.58 2.67 3.36
C GLN A 56 5.27 3.36 2.03
N PHE A 57 5.44 4.68 2.00
CA PHE A 57 5.34 5.45 0.78
C PHE A 57 6.40 4.98 -0.23
N GLY A 58 5.95 4.22 -1.23
CA GLY A 58 6.80 3.77 -2.32
C GLY A 58 7.18 4.89 -3.30
N SER A 59 7.83 4.50 -4.38
CA SER A 59 8.19 5.40 -5.48
C SER A 59 7.08 5.56 -6.52
N MET A 60 5.82 5.35 -6.14
CA MET A 60 4.67 5.57 -7.03
C MET A 60 4.40 7.08 -7.18
N ASP A 61 4.05 7.49 -8.39
CA ASP A 61 3.69 8.88 -8.69
C ASP A 61 2.26 9.17 -8.23
N HIS A 62 2.17 9.77 -7.04
CA HIS A 62 0.91 10.27 -6.48
C HIS A 62 0.65 11.74 -6.85
N GLY A 63 1.42 12.32 -7.78
CA GLY A 63 1.35 13.75 -8.14
C GLY A 63 2.36 14.64 -7.41
N LEU A 64 3.31 14.04 -6.68
CA LEU A 64 4.39 14.76 -6.00
C LEU A 64 5.76 14.29 -6.51
N PRO A 65 6.72 15.21 -6.71
CA PRO A 65 8.07 14.83 -7.09
C PRO A 65 8.73 14.00 -6.00
N ILE A 66 9.48 12.96 -6.38
CA ILE A 66 10.25 12.13 -5.45
C ILE A 66 11.70 12.64 -5.44
N PRO A 67 12.15 13.31 -4.37
CA PRO A 67 13.51 13.82 -4.27
C PRO A 67 14.53 12.70 -4.02
N VAL A 68 15.10 12.19 -5.11
CA VAL A 68 16.08 11.08 -5.12
C VAL A 68 17.40 11.37 -4.40
N SER A 69 17.67 12.63 -4.08
CA SER A 69 18.92 13.03 -3.43
C SER A 69 18.99 12.64 -1.95
N TYR A 70 17.84 12.50 -1.29
CA TYR A 70 17.75 12.16 0.14
C TYR A 70 16.65 11.14 0.47
N ILE A 71 15.72 10.83 -0.46
CA ILE A 71 14.76 9.73 -0.25
C ILE A 71 15.28 8.47 -0.94
N PRO A 72 15.64 7.43 -0.17
CA PRO A 72 16.06 6.16 -0.75
C PRO A 72 14.86 5.43 -1.37
N VAL A 73 15.08 4.78 -2.51
CA VAL A 73 14.07 3.95 -3.17
C VAL A 73 13.71 2.78 -2.26
N PHE A 74 12.43 2.42 -2.23
CA PHE A 74 11.93 1.33 -1.40
C PHE A 74 12.75 0.04 -1.61
N ARG A 75 13.19 -0.58 -0.50
CA ARG A 75 14.09 -1.75 -0.46
C ARG A 75 15.50 -1.56 -1.01
N SER A 76 15.99 -0.33 -1.17
CA SER A 76 17.39 -0.06 -1.56
C SER A 76 18.42 -0.31 -0.44
N LEU A 77 17.95 -0.44 0.81
CA LEU A 77 18.78 -0.51 2.03
C LEU A 77 19.68 0.73 2.22
N LEU A 78 19.33 1.83 1.56
CA LEU A 78 19.97 3.14 1.74
C LEU A 78 19.22 3.93 2.83
N THR A 79 19.91 4.91 3.41
CA THR A 79 19.38 5.85 4.40
C THR A 79 19.15 7.22 3.75
N ASP A 80 18.64 8.17 4.53
CA ASP A 80 18.53 9.59 4.16
C ASP A 80 19.91 10.28 4.03
N HIS A 81 20.92 9.74 4.69
CA HIS A 81 22.31 10.21 4.60
C HIS A 81 23.12 9.40 3.57
N MET A 82 23.03 9.81 2.31
CA MET A 82 23.79 9.21 1.19
C MET A 82 24.95 10.10 0.75
N ASP A 83 26.11 9.47 0.55
CA ASP A 83 27.24 10.04 -0.18
C ASP A 83 26.96 10.07 -1.70
N PHE A 84 27.91 10.58 -2.49
CA PHE A 84 27.74 10.70 -3.93
C PHE A 84 27.39 9.35 -4.59
N TRP A 85 28.09 8.28 -4.22
CA TRP A 85 27.87 6.95 -4.79
C TRP A 85 26.55 6.32 -4.33
N GLY A 86 26.15 6.55 -3.09
CA GLY A 86 24.83 6.19 -2.58
C GLY A 86 23.71 6.85 -3.40
N ARG A 87 23.86 8.14 -3.73
CA ARG A 87 22.89 8.86 -4.58
C ARG A 87 22.86 8.34 -6.02
N VAL A 88 24.01 8.01 -6.61
CA VAL A 88 24.09 7.40 -7.94
C VAL A 88 23.40 6.04 -7.95
N LYS A 89 23.67 5.19 -6.94
CA LYS A 89 22.99 3.91 -6.77
C LYS A 89 21.48 4.10 -6.61
N ASN A 90 21.06 5.05 -5.78
CA ASN A 90 19.64 5.35 -5.56
C ASN A 90 18.94 5.76 -6.86
N PHE A 91 19.59 6.61 -7.67
CA PHE A 91 19.09 7.03 -8.97
C PHE A 91 18.94 5.86 -9.95
N LEU A 92 19.95 4.98 -10.04
CA LEU A 92 19.89 3.78 -10.88
C LEU A 92 18.77 2.82 -10.43
N MET A 93 18.57 2.67 -9.12
CA MET A 93 17.48 1.86 -8.57
C MET A 93 16.11 2.47 -8.86
N LEU A 94 15.98 3.81 -8.82
CA LEU A 94 14.74 4.46 -9.22
C LEU A 94 14.46 4.21 -10.70
N PHE A 95 15.48 4.33 -11.56
CA PHE A 95 15.32 4.10 -12.99
C PHE A 95 14.84 2.67 -13.29
N ASP A 96 15.45 1.66 -12.64
CA ASP A 96 15.00 0.27 -12.73
C ASP A 96 13.55 0.09 -12.22
N PHE A 97 13.21 0.72 -11.09
CA PHE A 97 11.84 0.70 -10.57
C PHE A 97 10.84 1.33 -11.55
N SER A 98 11.15 2.50 -12.11
CA SER A 98 10.31 3.18 -13.10
C SER A 98 10.11 2.34 -14.36
N LEU A 99 11.15 1.65 -14.83
CA LEU A 99 11.05 0.75 -15.97
C LEU A 99 10.16 -0.47 -15.66
N LYS A 100 10.26 -1.03 -14.45
CA LYS A 100 9.38 -2.11 -13.99
C LYS A 100 7.93 -1.65 -13.85
N GLN A 101 7.70 -0.46 -13.32
CA GLN A 101 6.36 0.15 -13.25
C GLN A 101 5.77 0.39 -14.64
N TRP A 102 6.56 0.92 -15.57
CA TRP A 102 6.12 1.09 -16.97
C TRP A 102 5.69 -0.24 -17.60
N ARG A 103 6.50 -1.30 -17.44
CA ARG A 103 6.14 -2.64 -17.90
C ARG A 103 4.86 -3.14 -17.23
N LEU A 104 4.69 -2.91 -15.92
CA LEU A 104 3.46 -3.28 -15.21
C LEU A 104 2.25 -2.54 -15.79
N HIS A 105 2.33 -1.23 -15.99
CA HIS A 105 1.24 -0.43 -16.58
C HIS A 105 0.85 -0.99 -17.96
N SER A 106 1.83 -1.34 -18.79
CA SER A 106 1.57 -1.89 -20.13
C SER A 106 0.77 -3.20 -20.12
N THR A 107 0.81 -3.97 -19.01
CA THR A 107 -0.02 -5.19 -18.87
C THR A 107 -1.51 -4.90 -18.68
N TYR A 108 -1.87 -3.71 -18.22
CA TYR A 108 -3.27 -3.29 -18.06
C TYR A 108 -3.82 -2.57 -19.30
N ASP A 109 -2.97 -2.12 -20.22
CA ASP A 109 -3.41 -1.40 -21.42
C ASP A 109 -4.44 -2.20 -22.23
N ASN A 110 -4.23 -3.52 -22.37
CA ASN A 110 -5.17 -4.41 -23.04
C ASN A 110 -6.51 -4.51 -22.28
N THR A 111 -6.44 -4.70 -20.96
CA THR A 111 -7.63 -4.76 -20.08
C THR A 111 -8.44 -3.47 -20.14
N ILE A 112 -7.75 -2.32 -20.15
CA ILE A 112 -8.37 -1.00 -20.24
C ILE A 112 -9.08 -0.83 -21.58
N LYS A 113 -8.43 -1.18 -22.69
CA LYS A 113 -9.04 -1.11 -24.04
C LYS A 113 -10.25 -2.04 -24.18
N GLU A 114 -10.21 -3.22 -23.57
CA GLU A 114 -11.30 -4.20 -23.63
C GLU A 114 -12.53 -3.77 -22.83
N HIS A 115 -12.33 -3.16 -21.65
CA HIS A 115 -13.42 -2.92 -20.70
C HIS A 115 -13.90 -1.47 -20.65
N PHE A 116 -13.19 -0.50 -21.22
CA PHE A 116 -13.59 0.91 -21.20
C PHE A 116 -13.87 1.41 -22.63
N PRO A 117 -15.01 2.07 -22.88
CA PRO A 117 -15.34 2.55 -24.22
C PRO A 117 -14.38 3.64 -24.71
N GLU A 118 -14.25 3.76 -26.04
CA GLU A 118 -13.46 4.81 -26.68
C GLU A 118 -13.95 6.20 -26.24
N GLY A 119 -13.10 6.93 -25.52
CA GLY A 119 -13.42 8.24 -24.94
C GLY A 119 -13.44 8.29 -23.41
N SER A 120 -13.55 7.15 -22.72
CA SER A 120 -13.44 7.06 -21.26
C SER A 120 -12.31 6.14 -20.83
N THR A 121 -11.24 6.02 -21.62
CA THR A 121 -10.09 5.16 -21.31
C THR A 121 -9.26 5.77 -20.18
N PRO A 122 -9.29 5.21 -18.96
CA PRO A 122 -8.54 5.75 -17.85
C PRO A 122 -7.04 5.61 -18.08
N VAL A 123 -6.30 6.68 -17.79
CA VAL A 123 -4.84 6.62 -17.72
C VAL A 123 -4.47 6.26 -16.28
N LEU A 124 -3.74 5.16 -16.09
CA LEU A 124 -3.40 4.62 -14.76
C LEU A 124 -2.77 5.67 -13.83
N SER A 125 -1.86 6.51 -14.34
CA SER A 125 -1.23 7.59 -13.55
C SER A 125 -2.23 8.65 -13.09
N HIS A 126 -3.30 8.89 -13.84
CA HIS A 126 -4.37 9.81 -13.43
C HIS A 126 -5.26 9.18 -12.36
N LEU A 127 -5.51 7.87 -12.41
CA LEU A 127 -6.30 7.17 -11.39
C LEU A 127 -5.67 7.30 -9.99
N LEU A 128 -4.34 7.22 -9.89
CA LEU A 128 -3.63 7.42 -8.64
C LEU A 128 -3.89 8.82 -8.03
N ARG A 129 -4.17 9.83 -8.86
CA ARG A 129 -4.43 11.20 -8.41
C ARG A 129 -5.89 11.46 -8.08
N LYS A 130 -6.81 10.55 -8.41
CA LYS A 130 -8.27 10.68 -8.18
C LYS A 130 -8.74 10.24 -6.79
N ALA A 131 -7.88 9.62 -5.98
CA ALA A 131 -8.29 9.17 -4.65
C ALA A 131 -8.71 10.37 -3.79
N GLU A 132 -9.87 10.26 -3.13
CA GLU A 132 -10.36 11.30 -2.21
C GLU A 132 -9.50 11.40 -0.96
N LEU A 133 -9.00 10.25 -0.49
CA LEU A 133 -8.13 10.13 0.65
C LEU A 133 -7.14 8.98 0.46
N TRP A 134 -5.92 9.17 0.97
CA TRP A 134 -4.87 8.18 1.03
C TRP A 134 -4.63 7.76 2.48
N PHE A 135 -4.91 6.50 2.80
CA PHE A 135 -4.46 5.90 4.05
C PHE A 135 -3.15 5.17 3.82
N VAL A 136 -2.12 5.55 4.57
CA VAL A 136 -0.82 4.88 4.50
C VAL A 136 -0.62 4.09 5.78
N ASN A 137 -0.51 2.76 5.65
CA ASN A 137 -0.29 1.85 6.78
C ASN A 137 1.16 1.93 7.28
N SER A 138 1.53 3.10 7.79
CA SER A 138 2.84 3.45 8.33
C SER A 138 2.66 4.57 9.35
N ASP A 139 3.73 4.93 10.05
CA ASP A 139 3.76 6.08 10.96
C ASP A 139 4.71 7.13 10.38
N PHE A 140 4.41 8.41 10.56
CA PHE A 140 5.25 9.50 10.06
C PHE A 140 6.69 9.43 10.61
N ALA A 141 6.89 8.86 11.80
CA ALA A 141 8.21 8.67 12.40
C ALA A 141 9.05 7.58 11.72
N LEU A 142 8.43 6.71 10.92
CA LEU A 142 9.08 5.62 10.18
C LEU A 142 9.30 5.97 8.70
N GLU A 143 8.81 7.13 8.26
CA GLU A 143 8.92 7.59 6.88
C GLU A 143 10.02 8.64 6.74
N PHE A 144 10.59 8.72 5.54
CA PHE A 144 11.51 9.80 5.20
C PHE A 144 10.73 11.11 5.03
N ALA A 145 11.33 12.22 5.48
CA ALA A 145 10.74 13.55 5.36
C ALA A 145 10.45 13.87 3.89
N ARG A 146 9.16 13.97 3.54
CA ARG A 146 8.71 14.25 2.17
C ARG A 146 7.47 15.13 2.17
N PRO A 147 7.21 15.89 1.10
CA PRO A 147 5.93 16.55 0.93
C PRO A 147 4.80 15.53 0.90
N LEU A 148 3.68 15.87 1.53
CA LEU A 148 2.46 15.07 1.54
C LEU A 148 1.33 15.85 0.89
N LEU A 149 0.42 15.14 0.24
CA LEU A 149 -0.81 15.74 -0.23
C LEU A 149 -1.73 16.01 0.99
N PRO A 150 -2.58 17.05 0.92
CA PRO A 150 -3.50 17.38 2.02
C PRO A 150 -4.50 16.25 2.31
N ASN A 151 -4.74 15.36 1.34
CA ASN A 151 -5.61 14.21 1.46
C ASN A 151 -4.87 12.92 1.85
N THR A 152 -3.70 13.01 2.50
CA THR A 152 -2.93 11.84 2.96
C THR A 152 -2.93 11.74 4.48
N VAL A 153 -3.27 10.57 5.01
CA VAL A 153 -3.33 10.28 6.45
C VAL A 153 -2.54 9.01 6.75
N TYR A 154 -1.64 9.08 7.71
CA TYR A 154 -0.93 7.92 8.24
C TYR A 154 -1.80 7.16 9.24
N VAL A 155 -1.99 5.87 8.99
CA VAL A 155 -2.79 4.97 9.84
C VAL A 155 -1.95 3.73 10.11
N GLY A 156 -0.96 3.87 10.99
CA GLY A 156 -0.07 2.78 11.37
C GLY A 156 -0.80 1.67 12.14
N GLY A 157 -0.44 0.41 11.85
CA GLY A 157 -0.93 -0.73 12.65
C GLY A 157 -2.37 -1.15 12.34
N LEU A 158 -2.88 -0.88 11.14
CA LEU A 158 -4.21 -1.34 10.70
C LEU A 158 -4.43 -2.86 10.89
N MET A 159 -3.35 -3.64 10.79
CA MET A 159 -3.37 -5.10 11.00
C MET A 159 -2.83 -5.55 12.37
N ALA A 160 -2.46 -4.62 13.25
CA ALA A 160 -1.96 -4.96 14.57
C ALA A 160 -3.10 -5.34 15.50
N ARG A 161 -2.90 -6.39 16.30
CA ARG A 161 -3.84 -6.74 17.37
C ARG A 161 -3.68 -5.75 18.52
N PRO A 162 -4.73 -5.50 19.33
CA PRO A 162 -4.62 -4.72 20.54
C PRO A 162 -3.44 -5.22 21.39
N VAL A 163 -2.54 -4.31 21.73
CA VAL A 163 -1.36 -4.64 22.51
C VAL A 163 -1.83 -5.11 23.89
N LYS A 164 -1.50 -6.34 24.26
CA LYS A 164 -1.65 -6.77 25.65
C LYS A 164 -0.68 -5.94 26.49
N PRO A 165 -1.12 -5.35 27.61
CA PRO A 165 -0.22 -4.58 28.47
C PRO A 165 0.98 -5.45 28.82
N VAL A 166 2.18 -4.92 28.59
CA VAL A 166 3.41 -5.60 28.99
C VAL A 166 3.32 -5.78 30.49
N SER A 167 3.43 -7.02 30.98
CA SER A 167 3.54 -7.27 32.41
C SER A 167 4.68 -6.41 32.92
N GLN A 168 4.44 -5.52 33.87
CA GLN A 168 5.46 -4.66 34.45
C GLN A 168 6.48 -5.51 35.20
N VAL A 169 7.40 -6.12 34.48
CA VAL A 169 8.65 -6.59 35.05
C VAL A 169 9.55 -5.38 34.99
N THR A 170 9.63 -4.65 36.11
CA THR A 170 10.68 -3.66 36.36
C THR A 170 11.99 -4.25 35.89
N CYS A 171 12.55 -3.68 34.82
CA CYS A 171 13.88 -4.00 34.35
C CYS A 171 14.87 -3.45 35.37
N PHE A 172 15.11 -4.22 36.43
CA PHE A 172 16.33 -4.17 37.20
C PHE A 172 16.98 -5.54 37.07
N SER A 173 18.20 -5.54 36.55
CA SER A 173 19.11 -6.68 36.33
C SER A 173 19.08 -7.27 34.92
N LEU A 174 20.21 -7.04 34.25
CA LEU A 174 20.66 -7.74 33.05
C LEU A 174 20.33 -9.23 33.13
N CYS A 175 19.41 -9.70 32.30
CA CYS A 175 19.19 -11.13 32.10
C CYS A 175 19.54 -11.45 30.65
N THR A 176 20.77 -11.93 30.45
CA THR A 176 21.18 -12.66 29.25
C THR A 176 20.26 -13.85 29.03
N ILE A 177 19.63 -13.94 27.87
CA ILE A 177 18.81 -15.09 27.47
C ILE A 177 19.70 -16.08 26.70
N PRO A 178 19.91 -17.33 27.15
CA PRO A 178 20.38 -18.39 26.29
C PRO A 178 19.20 -19.00 25.51
N GLN A 179 19.46 -19.31 24.24
CA GLN A 179 18.58 -20.01 23.30
C GLN A 179 17.89 -21.25 23.91
N THR A 180 16.61 -21.49 23.59
CA THR A 180 16.11 -22.71 22.90
C THR A 180 14.57 -22.80 22.84
N TYR A 181 14.08 -23.07 21.61
CA TYR A 181 12.86 -23.78 21.15
C TYR A 181 11.48 -23.77 21.87
N SER A 182 10.48 -23.39 21.07
CA SER A 182 9.21 -24.11 20.74
C SER A 182 8.05 -24.24 21.74
N THR A 183 6.89 -23.74 21.26
CA THR A 183 5.49 -24.01 21.63
C THR A 183 4.98 -23.59 23.02
N TRP A 184 3.99 -22.69 23.03
CA TRP A 184 3.15 -22.41 24.20
C TRP A 184 1.67 -22.53 23.83
N VAL A 185 1.01 -23.55 24.37
CA VAL A 185 -0.45 -23.64 24.49
C VAL A 185 -0.85 -22.76 25.67
N ALA A 186 -1.76 -21.82 25.49
CA ALA A 186 -2.28 -20.99 26.57
C ALA A 186 -3.69 -21.44 26.97
N LEU A 187 -3.81 -22.08 28.13
CA LEU A 187 -5.07 -22.23 28.86
C LEU A 187 -5.34 -20.93 29.64
N VAL A 188 -6.51 -20.33 29.45
CA VAL A 188 -6.92 -19.11 30.17
C VAL A 188 -7.83 -19.50 31.33
N SER A 189 -7.44 -19.14 32.56
CA SER A 189 -8.30 -19.21 33.74
C SER A 189 -9.06 -17.88 33.92
N LEU A 190 -10.39 -17.96 34.01
CA LEU A 190 -11.34 -16.84 34.06
C LEU A 190 -11.41 -16.10 35.41
N SER A 191 -10.47 -16.31 36.34
CA SER A 191 -10.57 -15.75 37.70
C SER A 191 -10.10 -14.29 37.85
N GLN A 192 -9.62 -13.63 36.79
CA GLN A 192 -9.12 -12.25 36.87
C GLN A 192 -10.04 -11.20 36.21
N ILE A 193 -11.26 -11.57 35.84
CA ILE A 193 -12.30 -10.60 35.43
C ILE A 193 -13.16 -10.24 36.66
N LYS A 194 -12.65 -9.29 37.46
CA LYS A 194 -13.34 -8.40 38.42
C LYS A 194 -12.22 -7.66 39.16
N ARG A 195 -12.10 -6.34 39.17
CA ARG A 195 -13.06 -5.24 39.05
C ARG A 195 -12.31 -4.02 38.54
#